data_AF-A0AAE0QDI2-F1
#
_entry.id   AF-A0AAE0QDI2-F1
#
_cell.length_a   1.000
_cell.length_b   1.000
_cell.length_c   1.000
_cell.angle_alpha   90.00
_cell.angle_beta   90.00
_cell.angle_gamma   90.00
#
_symmetry.space_group_name_H-M   'P 1'
#
loop_
_entity.id
_entity.type
_entity.pdbx_description
1 polymer ?
#
loop_
_entity_poly.entity_id
_entity_poly.type
_entity_poly.pdbx_seq_one_letter_code
_entity_poly.pdbx_strand_id
1 'polypeptide(L)'
;MVNDTYQNTGNGFVLANCSTVSAILLSNQNEVGGVCHSSSSTMAEYVHLVRRAFGQITGHGGVKGLFLQFFRVNDVKTGTLIGIDKYGNKYYEDKLYFFGRHRWVIYTTEMNGKRTLWDVDGSMVPAEWHRWLHCMTDDPPTTHPPDPKKFLAEIHQINMSGTSACYVPYSTTSKKIHEWVPPKVGQQ
;
A
#
# COMPACT_ATOMS: atom_id res chain seq x y z
N MET A 1 0.25 44.95 20.27
CA MET A 1 1.43 45.54 19.62
C MET A 1 1.42 45.06 18.18
N VAL A 2 1.12 46.00 17.29
CA VAL A 2 1.02 45.86 15.84
C VAL A 2 2.44 45.78 15.26
N ASN A 3 2.63 45.08 14.14
CA ASN A 3 3.43 45.57 13.01
C ASN A 3 3.28 44.66 11.78
N ASP A 4 2.47 45.15 10.84
CA ASP A 4 2.53 44.86 9.41
C ASP A 4 3.81 45.43 8.80
N THR A 5 4.34 44.80 7.74
CA THR A 5 5.06 45.53 6.68
C THR A 5 4.85 44.86 5.32
N TYR A 6 3.98 45.51 4.54
CA TYR A 6 3.89 45.50 3.09
C TYR A 6 5.13 46.16 2.46
N GLN A 7 5.60 45.67 1.31
CA GLN A 7 6.41 46.44 0.37
C GLN A 7 5.91 46.16 -1.06
N ASN A 8 5.40 47.23 -1.69
CA ASN A 8 4.95 47.31 -3.07
C ASN A 8 5.62 48.55 -3.69
N THR A 9 6.27 48.38 -4.85
CA THR A 9 6.67 49.42 -5.82
C THR A 9 6.70 48.69 -7.17
N GLY A 10 5.89 48.95 -8.22
CA GLY A 10 5.45 50.20 -8.86
C GLY A 10 6.63 50.81 -9.63
N ASN A 11 6.66 51.10 -10.93
CA ASN A 11 5.74 51.09 -12.08
C ASN A 11 6.63 51.35 -13.33
N GLY A 12 6.22 50.95 -14.54
CA GLY A 12 6.93 51.31 -15.78
C GLY A 12 6.20 50.93 -17.06
N PHE A 13 5.25 51.79 -17.45
CA PHE A 13 4.34 51.70 -18.60
C PHE A 13 4.95 52.41 -19.83
N VAL A 14 4.99 51.76 -21.00
CA VAL A 14 5.00 52.43 -22.32
C VAL A 14 4.20 51.58 -23.33
N LEU A 15 3.40 52.28 -24.12
CA LEU A 15 2.26 51.92 -24.95
C LEU A 15 2.60 51.39 -26.36
N ALA A 16 1.51 50.95 -27.04
CA ALA A 16 1.25 50.84 -28.49
C ALA A 16 1.38 49.40 -29.06
N ASN A 17 0.42 48.79 -29.77
CA ASN A 17 -0.84 49.16 -30.43
C ASN A 17 -1.71 47.87 -30.49
N CYS A 18 -3.00 47.87 -30.14
CA CYS A 18 -4.19 48.26 -30.91
C CYS A 18 -4.43 47.45 -32.21
N SER A 19 -5.65 46.88 -32.30
CA SER A 19 -6.25 46.04 -33.35
C SER A 19 -5.94 44.54 -33.20
N THR A 20 -6.83 43.65 -32.75
CA THR A 20 -8.18 43.35 -33.28
C THR A 20 -8.92 42.53 -32.20
N VAL A 21 -9.91 43.08 -31.49
CA VAL A 21 -11.39 42.92 -31.68
C VAL A 21 -11.92 41.48 -31.69
N SER A 22 -12.97 41.28 -30.88
CA SER A 22 -13.93 40.15 -30.74
C SER A 22 -13.54 39.11 -29.67
N ALA A 23 -14.01 39.19 -28.42
CA ALA A 23 -15.39 39.01 -27.94
C ALA A 23 -16.03 37.68 -28.39
N ILE A 24 -16.42 36.84 -27.42
CA ILE A 24 -17.75 36.18 -27.27
C ILE A 24 -17.63 34.93 -26.37
N LEU A 25 -18.24 35.05 -25.18
CA LEU A 25 -19.09 34.12 -24.43
C LEU A 25 -18.91 32.60 -24.55
N LEU A 26 -18.80 32.01 -23.36
CA LEU A 26 -19.37 30.73 -22.92
C LEU A 26 -20.47 30.18 -23.85
N SER A 27 -20.13 29.17 -24.64
CA SER A 27 -21.09 28.23 -25.21
C SER A 27 -20.70 26.81 -24.83
N ASN A 28 -21.53 26.28 -23.94
CA ASN A 28 -21.75 24.87 -23.65
C ASN A 28 -21.78 24.05 -24.95
N GLN A 29 -20.65 23.42 -25.32
CA GLN A 29 -20.60 22.46 -26.44
C GLN A 29 -21.02 21.09 -25.93
N ASN A 30 -22.33 20.92 -25.87
CA ASN A 30 -22.99 19.63 -25.82
C ASN A 30 -23.18 19.15 -27.27
N GLU A 31 -22.10 18.80 -27.97
CA GLU A 31 -22.15 18.11 -29.26
C GLU A 31 -20.94 17.17 -29.37
N VAL A 32 -21.15 15.89 -29.06
CA VAL A 32 -20.32 14.82 -29.62
C VAL A 32 -21.21 14.00 -30.53
N GLY A 33 -21.00 14.27 -31.83
CA GLY A 33 -21.61 13.58 -32.94
C GLY A 33 -21.41 12.07 -32.90
N GLY A 34 -22.24 11.41 -33.70
CA GLY A 34 -22.28 9.96 -33.84
C GLY A 34 -20.89 9.35 -33.99
N VAL A 35 -20.58 8.44 -33.08
CA VAL A 35 -19.45 7.53 -33.24
C VAL A 35 -19.91 6.42 -34.18
N CYS A 36 -19.53 6.58 -35.44
CA CYS A 36 -19.50 5.53 -36.43
C CYS A 36 -18.79 4.31 -35.82
N HIS A 37 -19.48 3.18 -35.70
CA HIS A 37 -18.83 1.88 -35.50
C HIS A 37 -18.02 1.57 -36.77
N SER A 38 -16.76 2.05 -36.84
CA SER A 38 -15.83 1.63 -37.87
C SER A 38 -15.14 0.35 -37.41
N SER A 39 -15.65 -0.77 -37.88
CA SER A 39 -15.02 -2.08 -37.88
C SER A 39 -13.70 -2.01 -38.66
N SER A 40 -12.58 -1.79 -37.97
CA SER A 40 -11.25 -1.97 -38.57
C SER A 40 -10.20 -2.32 -37.50
N SER A 41 -9.55 -3.48 -37.75
CA SER A 41 -8.38 -4.10 -37.09
C SER A 41 -8.56 -4.86 -35.77
N THR A 42 -9.34 -5.94 -35.80
CA THR A 42 -9.40 -6.96 -34.72
C THR A 42 -8.04 -7.61 -34.44
N MET A 43 -7.22 -7.87 -35.47
CA MET A 43 -6.03 -8.71 -35.31
C MET A 43 -4.87 -8.02 -34.56
N ALA A 44 -4.73 -6.69 -34.66
CA ALA A 44 -3.69 -5.96 -33.94
C ALA A 44 -3.94 -5.98 -32.42
N GLU A 45 -5.19 -5.83 -31.99
CA GLU A 45 -5.59 -5.92 -30.59
C GLU A 45 -5.30 -7.31 -30.00
N TYR A 46 -5.60 -8.38 -30.75
CA TYR A 46 -5.26 -9.74 -30.35
C TYR A 46 -3.75 -9.93 -30.17
N VAL A 47 -2.93 -9.41 -31.08
CA VAL A 47 -1.48 -9.51 -30.97
C VAL A 47 -0.96 -8.78 -29.72
N HIS A 48 -1.51 -7.62 -29.37
CA HIS A 48 -1.17 -6.92 -28.13
C HIS A 48 -1.56 -7.71 -26.88
N LEU A 49 -2.73 -8.37 -26.90
CA LEU A 49 -3.22 -9.18 -25.80
C LEU A 49 -2.36 -10.43 -25.59
N VAL A 50 -2.01 -11.11 -26.67
CA VAL A 50 -1.08 -12.25 -26.67
C VAL A 50 0.29 -11.82 -26.16
N ARG A 51 0.84 -10.69 -26.64
CA ARG A 51 2.12 -10.16 -26.14
C ARG A 51 2.09 -9.87 -24.64
N ARG A 52 1.01 -9.30 -24.11
CA ARG A 52 0.85 -9.09 -22.66
C ARG A 52 0.81 -10.41 -21.90
N ALA A 53 0.06 -11.40 -22.38
CA ALA A 53 -0.02 -12.72 -21.75
C ALA A 53 1.35 -13.42 -21.73
N PHE A 54 2.11 -13.39 -22.84
CA PHE A 54 3.48 -13.90 -22.86
C PHE A 54 4.40 -13.13 -21.90
N GLY A 55 4.27 -11.81 -21.82
CA GLY A 55 4.98 -10.98 -20.86
C GLY A 55 4.68 -11.35 -19.39
N GLN A 56 3.45 -11.76 -19.08
CA GLN A 56 3.09 -12.25 -17.75
C GLN A 56 3.74 -13.60 -17.45
N ILE A 57 3.76 -14.53 -18.41
CA ILE A 57 4.41 -15.84 -18.23
C ILE A 57 5.90 -15.68 -17.98
N THR A 58 6.58 -14.83 -18.74
CA THR A 58 8.01 -14.58 -18.56
C THR A 58 8.30 -13.79 -17.28
N GLY A 59 7.46 -12.79 -16.96
CA GLY A 59 7.61 -11.96 -15.75
C GLY A 59 7.52 -12.72 -14.43
N HIS A 60 6.73 -13.80 -14.37
CA HIS A 60 6.60 -14.64 -13.17
C HIS A 60 7.68 -15.74 -13.08
N GLY A 61 8.71 -15.74 -13.93
CA GLY A 61 9.76 -16.75 -13.92
C GLY A 61 9.36 -18.05 -14.63
N GLY A 62 8.47 -17.95 -15.63
CA GLY A 62 8.00 -19.07 -16.44
C GLY A 62 6.69 -19.69 -15.92
N VAL A 63 6.27 -20.78 -16.57
CA VAL A 63 4.96 -21.39 -16.35
C VAL A 63 4.78 -21.88 -14.91
N LYS A 64 5.82 -22.46 -14.29
CA LYS A 64 5.75 -22.92 -12.89
C LYS A 64 5.52 -21.77 -11.92
N GLY A 65 6.23 -20.65 -12.10
CA GLY A 65 6.08 -19.47 -11.25
C GLY A 65 4.71 -18.82 -11.43
N LEU A 66 4.24 -18.71 -12.67
CA LEU A 66 2.89 -18.23 -12.97
C LEU A 66 1.82 -19.13 -12.33
N PHE A 67 1.98 -20.46 -12.40
CA PHE A 67 1.03 -21.39 -11.79
C PHE A 67 1.04 -21.24 -10.26
N LEU A 68 2.21 -21.22 -9.63
CA LEU A 68 2.32 -21.01 -8.19
C LEU A 68 1.67 -19.67 -7.77
N GLN A 69 1.95 -18.61 -8.52
CA GLN A 69 1.36 -17.29 -8.30
C GLN A 69 -0.17 -17.34 -8.42
N PHE A 70 -0.69 -18.01 -9.45
CA PHE A 70 -2.12 -18.15 -9.68
C PHE A 70 -2.81 -18.88 -8.52
N PHE A 71 -2.28 -20.04 -8.09
CA PHE A 71 -2.89 -20.81 -6.98
C PHE A 71 -2.75 -20.13 -5.63
N ARG A 72 -1.73 -19.27 -5.45
CA ARG A 72 -1.45 -18.63 -4.18
C ARG A 72 -2.15 -17.27 -4.02
N VAL A 73 -2.14 -16.45 -5.06
CA VAL A 73 -2.62 -15.06 -5.03
C VAL A 73 -3.95 -14.90 -5.77
N ASN A 74 -4.36 -15.90 -6.56
CA ASN A 74 -5.54 -15.84 -7.45
C ASN A 74 -5.49 -14.68 -8.48
N ASP A 75 -4.32 -14.07 -8.68
CA ASP A 75 -4.08 -12.98 -9.64
C ASP A 75 -2.71 -13.16 -10.29
N VAL A 76 -2.62 -12.90 -11.60
CA VAL A 76 -1.41 -13.04 -12.44
C VAL A 76 -0.85 -11.69 -12.88
N LYS A 77 -1.28 -10.61 -12.23
CA LYS A 77 -0.68 -9.29 -12.46
C LYS A 77 0.82 -9.28 -12.22
N THR A 78 1.51 -8.49 -13.04
CA THR A 78 2.94 -8.20 -12.92
C THR A 78 3.08 -6.72 -12.58
N GLY A 79 4.15 -6.35 -11.89
CA GLY A 79 4.37 -4.99 -11.45
C GLY A 79 5.84 -4.75 -11.12
N THR A 80 6.18 -3.50 -10.84
CA THR A 80 7.54 -3.12 -10.46
C THR A 80 7.79 -3.52 -9.01
N LEU A 81 8.89 -4.24 -8.74
CA LEU A 81 9.29 -4.58 -7.39
C LEU A 81 9.85 -3.32 -6.69
N ILE A 82 9.13 -2.84 -5.67
CA ILE A 82 9.51 -1.64 -4.89
C ILE A 82 10.49 -2.00 -3.77
N GLY A 83 10.31 -3.17 -3.15
CA GLY A 83 11.21 -3.63 -2.12
C GLY A 83 10.82 -4.98 -1.54
N ILE A 84 11.69 -5.47 -0.67
CA ILE A 84 11.54 -6.72 0.05
C ILE A 84 11.74 -6.39 1.53
N ASP A 85 10.85 -6.87 2.39
CA ASP A 85 11.03 -6.72 3.83
C ASP A 85 12.03 -7.74 4.40
N LYS A 86 12.30 -7.62 5.71
CA LYS A 86 13.15 -8.55 6.47
C LYS A 86 12.65 -10.00 6.51
N TYR A 87 11.38 -10.25 6.19
CA TYR A 87 10.75 -11.57 6.21
C TYR A 87 10.70 -12.24 4.83
N GLY A 88 11.01 -11.50 3.77
CA GLY A 88 10.91 -11.95 2.39
C GLY A 88 9.56 -11.69 1.73
N ASN A 89 8.68 -10.88 2.34
CA ASN A 89 7.50 -10.35 1.65
C ASN A 89 7.97 -9.36 0.58
N LYS A 90 7.44 -9.52 -0.64
CA LYS A 90 7.81 -8.70 -1.80
C LYS A 90 6.69 -7.73 -2.13
N TYR A 91 7.03 -6.45 -2.23
CA TYR A 91 6.07 -5.37 -2.46
C TYR A 91 6.16 -4.86 -3.89
N TYR A 92 5.01 -4.77 -4.55
CA TYR A 92 4.91 -4.40 -5.95
C TYR A 92 3.99 -3.20 -6.15
N GLU A 93 4.34 -2.37 -7.13
CA GLU A 93 3.51 -1.25 -7.58
C GLU A 93 3.39 -1.23 -9.11
N ASP A 94 2.19 -0.95 -9.58
CA ASP A 94 1.91 -0.58 -10.97
C ASP A 94 0.79 0.48 -11.02
N LYS A 95 1.16 1.70 -11.41
CA LYS A 95 0.29 2.88 -11.49
C LYS A 95 -0.68 2.84 -12.67
N LEU A 96 -0.54 1.87 -13.58
CA LEU A 96 -1.49 1.66 -14.67
C LEU A 96 -2.82 1.05 -14.18
N TYR A 97 -2.80 0.39 -13.01
CA TYR A 97 -4.02 -0.12 -12.38
C TYR A 97 -4.75 0.98 -11.62
N PHE A 98 -6.05 0.77 -11.44
CA PHE A 98 -6.90 1.67 -10.67
C PHE A 98 -6.50 1.73 -9.18
N PHE A 99 -6.91 2.82 -8.53
CA PHE A 99 -6.66 3.05 -7.10
C PHE A 99 -7.23 1.90 -6.24
N GLY A 100 -6.39 1.32 -5.39
CA GLY A 100 -6.72 0.10 -4.62
C GLY A 100 -6.17 -1.22 -5.19
N ARG A 101 -5.85 -1.31 -6.50
CA ARG A 101 -5.14 -2.48 -7.07
C ARG A 101 -3.69 -2.23 -7.47
N HIS A 102 -3.31 -0.96 -7.58
CA HIS A 102 -1.97 -0.51 -7.98
C HIS A 102 -0.84 -0.96 -7.05
N ARG A 103 -1.11 -1.21 -5.75
CA ARG A 103 -0.14 -1.74 -4.78
C ARG A 103 -0.56 -3.12 -4.30
N TRP A 104 0.38 -4.04 -4.17
CA TRP A 104 0.13 -5.36 -3.58
C TRP A 104 1.39 -5.98 -3.01
N VAL A 105 1.19 -7.01 -2.19
CA VAL A 105 2.25 -7.80 -1.57
C VAL A 105 2.14 -9.25 -2.02
N ILE A 106 3.29 -9.86 -2.28
CA ILE A 106 3.43 -11.32 -2.38
C ILE A 106 4.11 -11.77 -1.10
N TYR A 107 3.36 -12.50 -0.27
CA TYR A 107 3.83 -12.94 1.04
C TYR A 107 5.00 -13.92 0.94
N THR A 108 5.79 -14.00 2.01
CA THR A 108 6.84 -15.01 2.18
C THR A 108 6.26 -16.40 2.39
N THR A 109 7.05 -17.45 2.09
CA THR A 109 6.63 -18.84 2.28
C THR A 109 6.76 -19.31 3.73
N GLU A 110 7.61 -18.66 4.51
CA GLU A 110 7.82 -18.96 5.92
C GLU A 110 8.05 -17.66 6.70
N MET A 111 7.33 -17.50 7.81
CA MET A 111 7.48 -16.33 8.69
C MET A 111 7.40 -16.77 10.14
N ASN A 112 8.35 -16.33 10.97
CA ASN A 112 8.41 -16.61 12.41
C ASN A 112 8.27 -18.12 12.74
N GLY A 113 8.87 -19.00 11.93
CA GLY A 113 8.81 -20.46 12.09
C GLY A 113 7.49 -21.12 11.66
N LYS A 114 6.51 -20.34 11.18
CA LYS A 114 5.26 -20.84 10.61
C LYS A 114 5.38 -20.98 9.09
N ARG A 115 4.94 -22.11 8.54
CA ARG A 115 4.84 -22.31 7.09
C ARG A 115 3.61 -21.55 6.57
N THR A 116 3.84 -20.53 5.76
CA THR A 116 2.81 -19.61 5.21
C THR A 116 2.73 -19.70 3.69
N LEU A 117 3.08 -20.86 3.14
CA LEU A 117 2.96 -21.12 1.70
C LEU A 117 1.51 -20.97 1.24
N TRP A 118 0.58 -21.57 1.98
CA TRP A 118 -0.87 -21.53 1.72
C TRP A 118 -1.63 -20.70 2.76
N ASP A 119 -1.18 -20.72 4.02
CA ASP A 119 -1.78 -19.96 5.11
C ASP A 119 -1.25 -18.52 5.16
N VAL A 120 -1.57 -17.74 4.13
CA VAL A 120 -1.25 -16.32 4.08
C VAL A 120 -2.20 -15.52 4.96
N ASP A 121 -1.67 -14.52 5.68
CA ASP A 121 -2.44 -13.65 6.56
C ASP A 121 -2.07 -12.18 6.35
N GLY A 122 -3.07 -11.30 6.39
CA GLY A 122 -2.87 -9.85 6.25
C GLY A 122 -2.03 -9.25 7.38
N SER A 123 -2.04 -9.88 8.56
CA SER A 123 -1.25 -9.44 9.71
C SER A 123 0.27 -9.65 9.54
N MET A 124 0.71 -10.35 8.50
CA MET A 124 2.13 -10.64 8.24
C MET A 124 2.92 -9.41 7.75
N VAL A 125 2.25 -8.35 7.33
CA VAL A 125 2.90 -7.13 6.86
C VAL A 125 3.46 -6.34 8.06
N PRO A 126 4.78 -6.03 8.10
CA PRO A 126 5.35 -5.21 9.16
C PRO A 126 4.83 -3.76 9.10
N ALA A 127 4.86 -3.07 10.24
CA ALA A 127 4.30 -1.73 10.40
C ALA A 127 4.85 -0.69 9.38
N GLU A 128 6.12 -0.82 9.00
CA GLU A 128 6.78 0.06 8.02
C GLU A 128 6.12 -0.02 6.63
N TRP A 129 5.87 -1.25 6.16
CA TRP A 129 5.26 -1.52 4.86
C TRP A 129 3.74 -1.39 4.90
N HIS A 130 3.12 -1.54 6.07
CA HIS A 130 1.69 -1.39 6.26
C HIS A 130 1.22 0.03 5.88
N ARG A 131 1.97 1.08 6.25
CA ARG A 131 1.63 2.46 5.87
C ARG A 131 1.58 2.66 4.36
N TRP A 132 2.58 2.14 3.65
CA TRP A 132 2.69 2.28 2.19
C TRP A 132 1.64 1.43 1.45
N LEU A 133 1.44 0.18 1.88
CA LEU A 133 0.47 -0.74 1.28
C LEU A 133 -0.97 -0.22 1.40
N HIS A 134 -1.31 0.37 2.55
CA HIS A 134 -2.62 0.98 2.79
C HIS A 134 -2.76 2.42 2.31
N CYS A 135 -1.84 2.90 1.46
CA CYS A 135 -1.89 4.23 0.85
C CYS A 135 -1.97 5.38 1.89
N MET A 136 -1.41 5.19 3.09
CA MET A 136 -1.28 6.26 4.08
C MET A 136 -0.14 7.22 3.74
N THR A 137 0.81 6.76 2.93
CA THR A 137 1.98 7.49 2.46
C THR A 137 2.30 7.01 1.05
N ASP A 138 2.82 7.90 0.21
CA ASP A 138 3.30 7.54 -1.13
C ASP A 138 4.71 6.96 -1.09
N ASP A 139 5.49 7.40 -0.12
CA ASP A 139 6.87 6.97 0.04
C ASP A 139 6.99 5.58 0.67
N PRO A 140 7.70 4.63 0.04
CA PRO A 140 7.99 3.34 0.63
C PRO A 140 9.05 3.46 1.73
N PRO A 141 9.10 2.51 2.68
CA PRO A 141 10.10 2.51 3.74
C PRO A 141 11.54 2.38 3.22
N THR A 142 11.73 1.90 1.98
CA THR A 142 13.03 1.89 1.30
C THR A 142 13.58 3.31 1.07
N THR A 143 12.71 4.28 0.76
CA THR A 143 13.10 5.67 0.50
C THR A 143 13.10 6.49 1.80
N HIS A 144 12.06 6.29 2.61
CA HIS A 144 11.86 6.99 3.87
C HIS A 144 11.75 5.99 5.02
N PRO A 145 12.89 5.52 5.57
CA PRO A 145 12.89 4.54 6.65
C PRO A 145 12.29 5.15 7.93
N PRO A 146 11.57 4.35 8.73
CA PRO A 146 11.03 4.82 10.00
C PRO A 146 12.13 5.10 11.02
N ASP A 147 11.95 6.12 11.84
CA ASP A 147 12.89 6.44 12.92
C ASP A 147 13.01 5.27 13.90
N PRO A 148 14.21 4.70 14.10
CA PRO A 148 14.41 3.59 15.02
C PRO A 148 14.22 4.09 16.46
N LYS A 149 13.26 3.53 17.18
CA LYS A 149 13.04 3.80 18.61
C LYS A 149 13.31 2.54 19.42
N LYS A 150 14.00 2.69 20.54
CA LYS A 150 14.42 1.59 21.44
C LYS A 150 13.31 0.67 21.94
N PHE A 151 12.05 1.14 21.94
CA PHE A 151 10.91 0.38 22.43
C PHE A 151 10.12 -0.32 21.30
N LEU A 152 10.48 -0.08 20.04
CA LEU A 152 9.82 -0.75 18.93
C LEU A 152 10.30 -2.19 18.86
N ALA A 153 9.36 -3.10 18.59
CA ALA A 153 9.68 -4.50 18.41
C ALA A 153 10.56 -4.67 17.16
N GLU A 154 11.77 -5.21 17.36
CA GLU A 154 12.67 -5.55 16.25
C GLU A 154 12.04 -6.60 15.32
N ILE A 155 11.31 -7.55 15.91
CA ILE A 155 10.60 -8.61 15.20
C ILE A 155 9.10 -8.34 15.31
N HIS A 156 8.47 -8.08 14.16
CA HIS A 156 7.03 -8.03 13.97
C HIS A 156 6.40 -9.38 14.33
N GLN A 157 5.39 -9.33 15.19
CA GLN A 157 4.59 -10.50 15.57
C GLN A 157 3.31 -10.51 14.75
N ILE A 158 3.02 -11.66 14.15
CA ILE A 158 1.77 -11.90 13.42
C ILE A 158 0.60 -12.06 14.40
N ASN A 159 -0.62 -12.07 13.88
CA ASN A 159 -1.80 -12.34 14.68
C ASN A 159 -1.74 -13.76 15.28
N MET A 160 -1.70 -13.85 16.61
CA MET A 160 -1.64 -15.10 17.37
C MET A 160 -3.01 -15.56 17.89
N SER A 161 -4.11 -14.93 17.44
CA SER A 161 -5.47 -15.34 17.80
C SER A 161 -5.73 -16.82 17.46
N GLY A 162 -6.39 -17.55 18.36
CA GLY A 162 -6.67 -18.97 18.18
C GLY A 162 -5.48 -19.91 18.36
N THR A 163 -4.28 -19.38 18.67
CA THR A 163 -3.10 -20.19 19.05
C THR A 163 -2.93 -20.22 20.56
N SER A 164 -2.00 -21.06 21.06
CA SER A 164 -1.61 -21.07 22.48
C SER A 164 -0.94 -19.77 22.94
N ALA A 165 -0.44 -18.95 22.01
CA ALA A 165 0.18 -17.66 22.30
C ALA A 165 -0.82 -16.49 22.15
N CYS A 166 -2.12 -16.76 22.19
CA CYS A 166 -3.14 -15.72 22.16
C CYS A 166 -3.07 -14.84 23.41
N TYR A 167 -3.49 -13.57 23.27
CA TYR A 167 -3.59 -12.68 24.41
C TYR A 167 -4.76 -13.10 25.31
N VAL A 168 -4.46 -13.38 26.58
CA VAL A 168 -5.47 -13.65 27.62
C VAL A 168 -5.51 -12.46 28.57
N PRO A 169 -6.66 -11.77 28.69
CA PRO A 169 -6.77 -10.64 29.60
C PRO A 169 -6.68 -11.12 31.05
N TYR A 170 -5.95 -10.35 31.87
CA TYR A 170 -5.87 -10.56 33.31
C TYR A 170 -6.07 -9.24 34.04
N SER A 171 -6.46 -9.31 35.31
CA SER A 171 -6.51 -8.13 36.17
C SER A 171 -5.09 -7.65 36.44
N THR A 172 -4.75 -6.46 35.94
CA THR A 172 -3.47 -5.79 36.25
C THR A 172 -3.47 -5.16 37.65
N THR A 173 -4.63 -5.09 38.32
CA THR A 173 -4.72 -4.60 39.69
C THR A 173 -4.37 -5.69 40.70
N SER A 174 -3.57 -5.32 41.70
CA SER A 174 -3.33 -6.17 42.87
C SER A 174 -4.57 -6.27 43.76
N LYS A 175 -4.57 -7.26 44.65
CA LYS A 175 -5.62 -7.42 45.66
C LYS A 175 -5.64 -6.21 46.59
N LYS A 176 -6.80 -5.55 46.69
CA LYS A 176 -6.97 -4.34 47.51
C LYS A 176 -7.02 -4.61 49.01
N ILE A 177 -7.61 -5.73 49.42
CA ILE A 177 -7.80 -6.10 50.82
C ILE A 177 -6.92 -7.32 51.09
N HIS A 178 -5.97 -7.20 52.01
CA HIS A 178 -5.13 -8.32 52.44
C HIS A 178 -5.83 -9.09 53.56
N GLU A 179 -5.94 -10.42 53.45
CA GLU A 179 -6.46 -11.23 54.55
C GLU A 179 -5.43 -11.36 55.65
N TRP A 180 -5.91 -11.37 56.89
CA TRP A 180 -5.12 -11.86 58.01
C TRP A 180 -4.99 -13.39 57.91
N VAL A 181 -3.76 -13.90 57.93
CA VAL A 181 -3.49 -15.35 57.92
C VAL A 181 -3.30 -15.82 59.38
N PRO A 182 -4.13 -16.76 59.88
CA PRO A 182 -4.02 -17.23 61.26
C PRO A 182 -2.74 -18.05 61.47
N PRO A 183 -2.17 -18.06 62.69
CA PRO A 183 -1.04 -18.93 63.02
C PRO A 183 -1.47 -20.41 62.99
N LYS A 184 -0.58 -21.29 62.49
CA LYS A 184 -0.82 -22.74 62.51
C LYS A 184 -0.64 -23.27 63.93
N VAL A 185 -1.63 -24.02 64.43
CA VAL A 185 -1.57 -24.66 65.75
C VAL A 185 -0.47 -25.73 65.74
N GLY A 186 0.51 -25.62 66.65
CA GLY A 186 1.53 -26.65 66.90
C GLY A 186 2.93 -26.43 66.29
N GLN A 187 3.26 -25.24 65.78
CA GLN A 187 4.65 -24.86 65.47
C GLN A 187 5.24 -24.04 66.61
N GLN A 188 5.71 -24.72 67.66
CA GLN A 188 6.65 -24.22 68.68
C GLN A 188 7.77 -25.23 68.84
#